data_AF-A0A2E8Z741-F1
#
_entry.id   AF-A0A2E8Z741-F1
#
_cell.length_a   1.000
_cell.length_b   1.000
_cell.length_c   1.000
_cell.angle_alpha   90.00
_cell.angle_beta   90.00
_cell.angle_gamma   90.00
#
_symmetry.space_group_name_H-M   'P 1'
#
loop_
_entity.id
_entity.type
_entity.pdbx_description
1 polymer ?
#
loop_
_entity_poly.entity_id
_entity_poly.type
_entity_poly.pdbx_seq_one_letter_code
_entity_poly.pdbx_strand_id
1 'polypeptide(L)'
;MATARATSPGTVVYDGDCGFCSVCADWLDRHGTAGVVSWQRSDLAALGLTEDDVRARAYWLDADGRVAEQGAGAVLASLATCGAPWSWLARIGSLRVLRPLADLVYALVARNRHRLPGSTAACRL
;
A
#
# COMPACT_ATOMS: atom_id res chain seq x y z
N MET A 1 3.50 26.75 -11.14
CA MET A 1 2.35 26.11 -11.82
C MET A 1 2.49 24.61 -11.66
N ALA A 2 1.87 24.02 -10.62
CA ALA A 2 1.75 22.58 -10.48
C ALA A 2 0.37 22.16 -11.02
N THR A 3 0.40 21.34 -12.06
CA THR A 3 -0.71 20.81 -12.83
C THR A 3 -1.74 20.10 -11.94
N ALA A 4 -3.03 20.33 -12.25
CA ALA A 4 -4.17 19.69 -11.62
C ALA A 4 -3.96 18.17 -11.49
N ARG A 5 -3.85 17.69 -10.25
CA ARG A 5 -3.77 16.27 -9.92
C ARG A 5 -5.15 15.69 -10.22
N ALA A 6 -5.23 14.71 -11.12
CA ALA A 6 -6.43 13.88 -11.21
C ALA A 6 -6.74 13.38 -9.80
N THR A 7 -7.97 13.58 -9.33
CA THR A 7 -8.38 13.28 -7.96
C THR A 7 -8.43 11.77 -7.78
N SER A 8 -7.27 11.14 -7.58
CA SER A 8 -7.21 9.75 -7.15
C SER A 8 -7.94 9.66 -5.80
N PRO A 9 -8.75 8.61 -5.56
CA PRO A 9 -9.44 8.41 -4.28
C PRO A 9 -8.46 8.27 -3.09
N GLY A 10 -7.19 8.03 -3.39
CA GLY A 10 -6.03 8.13 -2.51
C GLY A 10 -4.80 7.54 -3.20
N THR A 11 -3.69 7.44 -2.49
CA THR A 11 -2.42 6.90 -3.03
C THR A 11 -1.78 5.95 -2.02
N VAL A 12 -1.37 4.76 -2.45
CA VAL A 12 -0.57 3.87 -1.62
C VAL A 12 0.92 4.15 -1.80
N VAL A 13 1.63 4.30 -0.68
CA VAL A 13 3.09 4.38 -0.60
C VAL A 13 3.63 3.04 -0.13
N TYR A 14 4.57 2.48 -0.88
CA TYR A 14 5.14 1.14 -0.60
C TYR A 14 6.65 1.11 -0.78
N ASP A 15 7.26 0.02 -0.30
CA ASP A 15 8.68 -0.27 -0.49
C ASP A 15 8.99 -0.86 -1.86
N GLY A 16 9.62 -0.06 -2.73
CA GLY A 16 10.04 -0.48 -4.07
C GLY A 16 11.14 -1.54 -4.07
N ASP A 17 11.91 -1.68 -2.98
CA ASP A 17 12.94 -2.72 -2.86
C ASP A 17 12.33 -4.06 -2.39
N CYS A 18 11.09 -4.05 -1.91
CA CYS A 18 10.35 -5.25 -1.56
C CYS A 18 9.63 -5.81 -2.80
N GLY A 19 10.13 -6.92 -3.34
CA GLY A 19 9.58 -7.56 -4.53
C GLY A 19 8.11 -7.98 -4.39
N PHE A 20 7.70 -8.47 -3.22
CA PHE A 20 6.29 -8.75 -2.93
C PHE A 20 5.42 -7.49 -2.98
N CYS A 21 5.87 -6.40 -2.36
CA CYS A 21 5.14 -5.13 -2.37
C CYS A 21 5.02 -4.58 -3.79
N SER A 22 6.07 -4.69 -4.60
CA SER A 22 6.06 -4.26 -6.01
C SER A 22 5.06 -5.06 -6.85
N VAL A 23 4.98 -6.38 -6.69
CA VAL A 23 3.96 -7.20 -7.38
C VAL A 23 2.54 -6.78 -6.98
N CYS A 24 2.30 -6.53 -5.69
CA CYS A 24 0.99 -6.05 -5.23
C CYS A 24 0.67 -4.65 -5.76
N ALA A 25 1.66 -3.76 -5.80
CA ALA A 25 1.55 -2.40 -6.33
C ALA A 25 1.19 -2.41 -7.82
N ASP A 26 1.90 -3.21 -8.63
CA ASP A 26 1.61 -3.37 -10.07
C ASP A 26 0.23 -3.96 -10.32
N TRP A 27 -0.20 -4.92 -9.50
CA TRP A 27 -1.55 -5.49 -9.60
C TRP A 27 -2.61 -4.45 -9.25
N LEU A 28 -2.38 -3.65 -8.21
CA LEU A 28 -3.28 -2.58 -7.78
C LEU A 28 -3.39 -1.48 -8.84
N ASP A 29 -2.28 -1.06 -9.44
CA ASP A 29 -2.25 -0.04 -10.50
C ASP A 29 -3.09 -0.47 -11.72
N ARG A 30 -3.16 -1.78 -12.00
CA ARG A 30 -3.94 -2.34 -13.11
C ARG A 30 -5.42 -2.56 -12.80
N HIS A 31 -5.81 -2.67 -11.53
CA HIS A 31 -7.16 -3.14 -11.14
C HIS A 31 -7.90 -2.21 -10.18
N GLY A 32 -7.20 -1.23 -9.62
CA GLY A 32 -7.73 -0.18 -8.78
C GLY A 32 -7.75 1.16 -9.49
N THR A 33 -8.21 2.17 -8.76
CA THR A 33 -8.16 3.58 -9.17
C THR A 33 -7.25 4.40 -8.26
N ALA A 34 -6.68 3.76 -7.22
CA ALA A 34 -5.68 4.34 -6.35
C ALA A 34 -4.43 4.76 -7.14
N GLY A 35 -3.81 5.87 -6.74
CA GLY A 35 -2.43 6.13 -7.10
C GLY A 35 -1.50 5.12 -6.43
N VAL A 36 -0.41 4.77 -7.09
CA VAL A 36 0.59 3.84 -6.58
C VAL A 36 1.97 4.50 -6.69
N VAL A 37 2.69 4.64 -5.57
CA VAL A 37 4.00 5.29 -5.56
C VAL A 37 4.97 4.55 -4.65
N SER A 38 6.18 4.29 -5.14
CA SER A 38 7.26 3.75 -4.30
C SER A 38 7.85 4.87 -3.46
N TRP A 39 8.28 4.58 -2.23
CA TRP A 39 8.82 5.63 -1.36
C TRP A 39 10.06 6.30 -1.93
N GLN A 40 10.87 5.56 -2.72
CA GLN A 40 12.05 6.07 -3.42
C GLN A 40 11.73 7.19 -4.43
N ARG A 41 10.46 7.35 -4.81
CA ARG A 41 9.96 8.41 -5.70
C ARG A 41 9.05 9.40 -4.97
N SER A 42 8.97 9.33 -3.65
CA SER A 42 8.14 10.19 -2.80
C SER A 42 9.00 11.05 -1.88
N ASP A 43 8.49 12.23 -1.53
CA ASP A 43 9.11 13.07 -0.49
C ASP A 43 8.59 12.62 0.89
N LEU A 44 9.35 11.74 1.55
CA LEU A 44 9.00 11.22 2.87
C LEU A 44 8.95 12.31 3.94
N ALA A 45 9.82 13.32 3.85
CA ALA A 45 9.85 14.42 4.81
C ALA A 45 8.57 15.26 4.73
N ALA A 46 8.06 15.52 3.53
CA ALA A 46 6.78 16.19 3.33
C ALA A 46 5.59 15.38 3.86
N LEU A 47 5.71 14.05 3.93
CA LEU A 47 4.70 13.14 4.49
C LEU A 47 4.85 12.90 5.99
N GLY A 48 5.91 13.43 6.62
CA GLY A 48 6.24 13.17 8.03
C GLY A 48 6.62 11.72 8.31
N LEU A 49 7.13 11.01 7.29
CA LEU A 49 7.55 9.61 7.37
C LEU A 49 9.08 9.51 7.30
N THR A 50 9.62 8.44 7.88
CA THR A 50 11.03 8.06 7.74
C THR A 50 11.21 6.87 6.80
N GLU A 51 12.44 6.61 6.36
CA GLU A 51 12.75 5.39 5.59
C GLU A 51 12.40 4.12 6.37
N ASP A 52 12.67 4.09 7.67
CA ASP A 52 12.37 2.94 8.53
C ASP A 52 10.86 2.68 8.62
N ASP A 53 10.04 3.74 8.61
CA ASP A 53 8.59 3.62 8.61
C ASP A 53 8.09 2.90 7.36
N VAL A 54 8.47 3.39 6.18
CA VAL A 54 8.01 2.84 4.89
C VAL A 54 8.64 1.48 4.57
N ARG A 55 9.84 1.20 5.12
CA ARG A 55 10.42 -0.15 5.12
C ARG A 55 9.69 -1.07 6.07
N ALA A 56 9.12 -0.60 7.17
CA ALA A 56 8.39 -1.44 8.11
C ALA A 56 7.00 -1.80 7.58
N ARG A 57 6.30 -0.84 6.95
CA ARG A 57 4.92 -1.01 6.50
C ARG A 57 4.56 -0.10 5.31
N ALA A 58 3.50 -0.48 4.60
CA ALA A 58 2.89 0.37 3.57
C ALA A 58 2.00 1.43 4.21
N TYR A 59 1.82 2.56 3.51
CA TYR A 59 0.99 3.68 3.95
C TYR A 59 -0.02 4.04 2.89
N TRP A 60 -1.19 4.51 3.32
CA TRP A 60 -2.24 5.04 2.45
C TRP A 60 -2.40 6.53 2.70
N LEU A 61 -2.27 7.29 1.63
CA LEU A 61 -2.54 8.71 1.57
C LEU A 61 -3.98 8.92 1.12
N ASP A 62 -4.70 9.81 1.80
CA ASP A 62 -5.99 10.28 1.34
C ASP A 62 -5.88 11.13 0.06
N ALA A 63 -7.02 11.63 -0.43
CA ALA A 63 -7.07 12.48 -1.63
C ALA A 63 -6.30 13.80 -1.47
N ASP A 64 -6.06 14.27 -0.23
CA ASP A 64 -5.26 15.46 0.07
C ASP A 64 -3.76 15.15 0.17
N GLY A 65 -3.37 13.87 0.06
CA GLY A 65 -1.99 13.43 0.19
C GLY A 65 -1.51 13.27 1.64
N ARG A 66 -2.42 13.21 2.62
CA ARG A 66 -2.08 12.99 4.04
C ARG A 66 -2.17 11.52 4.39
N VAL A 67 -1.28 11.07 5.28
CA VAL A 67 -1.31 9.70 5.79
C VAL A 67 -2.60 9.46 6.57
N ALA A 68 -3.47 8.59 6.05
CA ALA A 68 -4.75 8.25 6.65
C ALA A 68 -4.74 6.84 7.27
N GLU A 69 -4.06 5.89 6.64
CA GLU A 69 -3.98 4.50 7.09
C GLU A 69 -2.58 3.93 6.87
N GLN A 70 -2.26 2.86 7.60
CA GLN A 70 -0.97 2.18 7.52
C GLN A 70 -1.14 0.66 7.65
N GLY A 71 -0.14 -0.10 7.21
CA GLY A 71 -0.11 -1.55 7.34
C GLY A 71 -1.33 -2.23 6.70
N ALA A 72 -2.06 -3.03 7.48
CA ALA A 72 -3.28 -3.69 7.02
C ALA A 72 -4.35 -2.68 6.58
N GLY A 73 -4.48 -1.56 7.29
CA GLY A 73 -5.39 -0.48 6.93
C GLY A 73 -5.08 0.10 5.56
N ALA A 74 -3.80 0.30 5.24
CA ALA A 74 -3.38 0.79 3.94
C ALA A 74 -3.72 -0.19 2.80
N VAL A 75 -3.56 -1.49 3.05
CA VAL A 75 -3.94 -2.54 2.08
C VAL A 75 -5.46 -2.56 1.88
N LEU A 76 -6.25 -2.52 2.95
CA LEU A 76 -7.72 -2.49 2.86
C LEU A 76 -8.22 -1.23 2.15
N ALA A 77 -7.65 -0.06 2.45
CA ALA A 77 -7.98 1.19 1.77
C ALA A 77 -7.65 1.11 0.27
N SER A 78 -6.50 0.51 -0.08
CA SER A 78 -6.12 0.25 -1.47
C SER A 78 -7.14 -0.64 -2.18
N LEU A 79 -7.50 -1.78 -1.56
CA LEU A 79 -8.49 -2.73 -2.10
C LEU A 79 -9.90 -2.14 -2.20
N ALA A 80 -10.25 -1.17 -1.36
CA ALA A 80 -11.52 -0.46 -1.44
C ALA A 80 -11.66 0.36 -2.73
N THR A 81 -10.54 0.75 -3.35
CA THR A 81 -10.53 1.46 -4.65
C THR A 81 -10.65 0.53 -5.86
N CYS A 82 -10.63 -0.79 -5.64
CA CYS A 82 -10.84 -1.80 -6.66
C CYS A 82 -12.34 -2.11 -6.83
N GLY A 83 -12.69 -2.68 -7.98
CA GLY A 83 -14.03 -3.22 -8.22
C GLY A 83 -14.39 -4.39 -7.29
N ALA A 84 -15.66 -4.79 -7.30
CA ALA A 84 -16.07 -6.04 -6.64
C ALA A 84 -15.34 -7.23 -7.27
N PRO A 85 -14.93 -8.25 -6.49
CA PRO A 85 -15.28 -8.48 -5.08
C PRO A 85 -14.32 -7.83 -4.05
N TRP A 86 -13.24 -7.19 -4.50
CA TRP A 86 -12.17 -6.69 -3.62
C TRP A 86 -12.63 -5.57 -2.69
N SER A 87 -13.47 -4.65 -3.17
CA SER A 87 -14.05 -3.61 -2.32
C SER A 87 -14.96 -4.17 -1.22
N TRP A 88 -15.59 -5.33 -1.42
CA TRP A 88 -16.36 -6.01 -0.36
C TRP A 88 -15.45 -6.62 0.69
N LEU A 89 -14.37 -7.28 0.27
CA LEU A 89 -13.35 -7.79 1.18
C LEU A 89 -12.71 -6.66 2.00
N ALA A 90 -12.43 -5.52 1.37
CA ALA A 90 -11.94 -4.34 2.05
C ALA A 90 -12.90 -3.88 3.16
N ARG A 91 -14.19 -3.78 2.85
CA ARG A 91 -15.23 -3.37 3.81
C ARG A 91 -15.38 -4.36 4.96
N ILE A 92 -15.36 -5.66 4.68
CA ILE A 92 -15.43 -6.73 5.69
C ILE A 92 -14.18 -6.69 6.58
N GLY A 93 -12.98 -6.63 5.99
CA GLY A 93 -11.72 -6.56 6.73
C GLY A 93 -11.58 -5.27 7.56
N SER A 94 -12.26 -4.20 7.16
CA SER A 94 -12.29 -2.92 7.89
C SER A 94 -13.24 -2.92 9.10
N LEU A 95 -14.06 -3.97 9.27
CA LEU A 95 -14.93 -4.10 10.43
C LEU A 95 -14.09 -4.17 11.72
N ARG A 96 -14.50 -3.43 12.75
CA ARG A 96 -13.77 -3.32 14.03
C ARG A 96 -13.44 -4.67 14.67
N VAL A 97 -14.29 -5.67 14.45
CA VAL A 97 -14.12 -7.04 14.96
C VAL A 97 -13.05 -7.81 14.18
N LEU A 98 -12.88 -7.52 12.88
CA LEU A 98 -11.93 -8.21 11.99
C LEU A 98 -10.60 -7.46 11.82
N ARG A 99 -10.55 -6.18 12.19
CA ARG A 99 -9.33 -5.36 12.22
C ARG A 99 -8.12 -6.08 12.89
N PRO A 100 -8.22 -6.67 14.10
CA PRO A 100 -7.08 -7.35 14.71
C PRO A 100 -6.62 -8.57 13.91
N LEU A 101 -7.55 -9.27 13.23
CA LEU A 101 -7.20 -10.38 12.36
C LEU A 101 -6.46 -9.87 11.12
N ALA A 102 -6.90 -8.77 10.52
CA ALA A 102 -6.22 -8.14 9.40
C ALA A 102 -4.80 -7.68 9.79
N ASP A 103 -4.62 -7.10 10.98
CA ASP A 103 -3.32 -6.70 11.50
C ASP A 103 -2.40 -7.91 11.74
N LEU A 104 -2.94 -9.02 12.26
CA LEU A 104 -2.18 -10.26 12.45
C LEU A 104 -1.73 -10.86 11.12
N VAL A 105 -2.64 -10.94 10.14
CA VAL A 105 -2.33 -11.42 8.78
C VAL A 105 -1.28 -10.53 8.14
N TYR A 106 -1.43 -9.20 8.26
CA TYR A 106 -0.46 -8.25 7.76
C TYR A 106 0.91 -8.42 8.43
N ALA A 107 0.96 -8.58 9.76
CA ALA A 107 2.21 -8.82 10.47
C ALA A 107 2.90 -10.11 10.02
N LEU A 108 2.13 -11.17 9.76
CA LEU A 108 2.66 -12.41 9.21
C LEU A 108 3.23 -12.19 7.79
N VAL A 109 2.50 -11.50 6.92
CA VAL A 109 2.95 -11.17 5.56
C VAL A 109 4.20 -10.29 5.61
N ALA A 110 4.22 -9.23 6.41
CA ALA A 110 5.36 -8.33 6.55
C ALA A 110 6.60 -9.06 7.06
N ARG A 111 6.45 -9.99 8.00
CA ARG A 111 7.54 -10.86 8.48
C ARG A 111 8.02 -11.83 7.40
N ASN A 112 7.14 -12.34 6.56
CA ASN A 112 7.47 -13.32 5.52
C ASN A 112 7.71 -12.71 4.13
N ARG A 113 7.66 -11.38 3.97
CA ARG A 113 7.71 -10.69 2.66
C ARG A 113 8.93 -11.05 1.81
N HIS A 114 10.04 -11.38 2.45
CA HIS A 114 11.29 -11.80 1.80
C HIS A 114 11.24 -13.24 1.27
N ARG A 115 10.24 -14.03 1.68
CA ARG A 115 9.98 -15.42 1.23
C ARG A 115 8.79 -15.54 0.29
N LEU A 116 7.98 -14.48 0.16
CA LEU A 116 6.80 -14.48 -0.70
C LEU A 116 7.20 -14.24 -2.17
N PRO A 117 6.46 -14.85 -3.12
CA PRO A 117 6.74 -14.68 -4.54
C PRO A 117 6.65 -13.19 -4.93
N GLY A 118 7.64 -12.75 -5.71
CA GLY A 118 7.97 -11.34 -5.94
C GLY A 118 9.46 -11.07 -5.72
N SER A 119 10.14 -11.93 -4.95
CA SER A 119 11.59 -11.97 -4.81
C SER A 119 12.31 -12.64 -6.01
N THR A 120 12.01 -12.26 -7.25
CA THR A 120 12.73 -12.71 -8.48
C THR A 120 12.35 -11.76 -9.62
N ALA A 121 13.21 -11.12 -10.42
CA ALA A 121 14.61 -11.40 -10.76
C ALA A 121 15.41 -10.13 -11.19
N ALA A 122 15.03 -8.92 -10.77
CA ALA A 122 15.69 -7.68 -11.24
C ALA A 122 16.96 -7.27 -10.44
N CYS A 123 17.24 -7.90 -9.30
CA CYS A 123 18.44 -7.66 -8.47
C CYS A 123 19.09 -8.98 -8.03
N ARG A 124 19.28 -9.90 -8.97
CA ARG A 124 20.37 -10.87 -8.89
C ARG A 124 21.37 -10.45 -9.97
N LEU A 125 22.25 -9.51 -9.62
CA LEU A 125 23.53 -9.37 -10.32
C LEU A 125 24.41 -10.56 -9.93
#